data_AF-X1J7Y9-F1
#
_entry.id   AF-X1J7Y9-F1
#
_cell.length_a   1.000
_cell.length_b   1.000
_cell.length_c   1.000
_cell.angle_alpha   90.00
_cell.angle_beta   90.00
_cell.angle_gamma   90.00
#
_symmetry.space_group_name_H-M   'P 1'
#
loop_
_entity.id
_entity.type
_entity.pdbx_description
1 polymer ?
#
loop_
_entity_poly.entity_id
_entity_poly.type
_entity_poly.pdbx_seq_one_letter_code
_entity_poly.pdbx_strand_id
1 'polypeptide(L)'
;MVASSQPLASEIGLRVLQQGGNAADAAVAVAATLNLTEPTSTGIGGDCFCLFYDNQKKKVFGLNASGRAPADLNIEKLNNLNIENSLPTLNVHT
;
A
#
# COMPACT_ATOMS: atom_id res chain seq x y z
N MET A 1 16.87 3.61 11.35
CA MET A 1 15.72 3.34 12.24
C MET A 1 14.60 2.80 11.37
N VAL A 2 13.85 1.81 11.86
CA VAL A 2 12.67 1.24 11.18
C VAL A 2 11.57 1.10 12.21
N ALA A 3 10.34 1.44 11.83
CA ALA A 3 9.16 1.29 12.67
C ALA A 3 7.98 0.83 11.82
N SER A 4 7.23 -0.16 12.32
CA SER A 4 5.98 -0.63 11.73
C SER A 4 5.09 -1.24 12.82
N SER A 5 3.83 -1.51 12.50
CA SER A 5 2.85 -2.17 13.37
C SER A 5 3.25 -3.60 13.76
N GLN A 6 4.13 -4.24 13.00
CA GLN A 6 4.56 -5.63 13.22
C GLN A 6 6.05 -5.70 13.61
N PRO A 7 6.41 -6.36 14.73
CA PRO A 7 7.79 -6.53 15.13
C PRO A 7 8.65 -7.22 14.06
N LEU A 8 8.14 -8.28 13.42
CA LEU A 8 8.86 -9.02 12.37
C LEU A 8 9.13 -8.16 11.12
N ALA A 9 8.19 -7.30 10.75
CA ALA A 9 8.40 -6.39 9.61
C ALA A 9 9.44 -5.32 9.95
N SER A 10 9.40 -4.77 11.17
CA SER A 10 10.41 -3.83 11.66
C SER A 10 11.81 -4.47 11.68
N GLU A 11 11.91 -5.73 12.10
CA GLU A 11 13.16 -6.49 12.12
C GLU A 11 13.71 -6.72 10.71
N ILE A 12 12.87 -7.13 9.75
CA ILE A 12 13.28 -7.32 8.35
C ILE A 12 13.82 -6.01 7.76
N GLY A 13 13.12 -4.89 7.97
CA GLY A 13 13.63 -3.59 7.50
C GLY A 13 14.98 -3.25 8.13
N LEU A 14 15.18 -3.53 9.42
CA LEU A 14 16.45 -3.31 10.09
C LEU A 14 17.56 -4.19 9.50
N ARG A 15 17.29 -5.45 9.20
CA ARG A 15 18.24 -6.37 8.56
C ARG A 15 18.65 -5.87 7.18
N VAL A 16 17.73 -5.35 6.38
CA VAL A 16 18.05 -4.76 5.06
C VAL A 16 19.00 -3.56 5.20
N LEU A 17 18.75 -2.67 6.16
CA LEU A 17 19.65 -1.55 6.43
C LEU A 17 21.03 -2.03 6.91
N GLN A 18 21.09 -3.05 7.77
CA GLN A 18 22.35 -3.64 8.25
C GLN A 18 23.17 -4.29 7.13
N GLN A 19 22.50 -4.79 6.09
CA GLN A 19 23.14 -5.34 4.89
C GLN A 19 23.56 -4.27 3.86
N GLY A 20 23.41 -2.98 4.20
CA GLY A 20 23.81 -1.86 3.34
C GLY A 20 22.72 -1.36 2.40
N GLY A 21 21.48 -1.85 2.53
CA GLY A 21 20.33 -1.31 1.80
C GLY A 21 19.97 0.10 2.26
N ASN A 22 19.28 0.84 1.40
CA ASN A 22 18.79 2.19 1.70
C ASN A 22 17.38 2.16 2.33
N ALA A 23 16.83 3.35 2.62
CA ALA A 23 15.51 3.47 3.22
C ALA A 23 14.36 2.95 2.33
N ALA A 24 14.48 3.07 1.00
CA ALA A 24 13.50 2.53 0.06
C ALA A 24 13.56 1.00 0.01
N ASP A 25 14.75 0.41 -0.02
CA ASP A 25 14.92 -1.06 0.02
C ASP A 25 14.30 -1.65 1.29
N ALA A 26 14.57 -1.01 2.45
CA ALA A 26 14.00 -1.40 3.73
C ALA A 26 12.46 -1.26 3.73
N ALA A 27 11.92 -0.19 3.16
CA ALA A 27 10.48 0.03 3.08
C ALA A 27 9.78 -1.04 2.23
N VAL A 28 10.36 -1.44 1.09
CA VAL A 28 9.83 -2.52 0.25
C VAL A 28 9.82 -3.86 1.00
N ALA A 29 10.90 -4.17 1.72
CA ALA A 29 10.96 -5.40 2.52
C ALA A 29 9.97 -5.41 3.70
N VAL A 30 9.78 -4.27 4.37
CA VAL A 30 8.76 -4.08 5.41
C VAL A 30 7.36 -4.32 4.82
N ALA A 31 7.03 -3.69 3.70
CA ALA A 31 5.72 -3.84 3.05
C ALA A 31 5.45 -5.30 2.62
N ALA A 32 6.46 -5.97 2.05
CA ALA A 32 6.35 -7.38 1.68
C ALA A 32 6.13 -8.29 2.91
N THR A 33 6.76 -7.97 4.04
CA THR A 33 6.57 -8.72 5.29
C THR A 33 5.19 -8.47 5.88
N LEU A 34 4.72 -7.22 5.90
CA LEU A 34 3.38 -6.87 6.38
C LEU A 34 2.28 -7.53 5.55
N ASN A 35 2.48 -7.72 4.24
CA ASN A 35 1.54 -8.47 3.41
C ASN A 35 1.31 -9.91 3.91
N LEU A 36 2.24 -10.48 4.68
CA LEU A 36 2.11 -11.79 5.32
C LEU A 36 1.68 -11.68 6.80
N THR A 37 2.30 -10.78 7.56
CA THR A 37 2.12 -10.70 9.02
C THR A 37 0.91 -9.86 9.44
N GLU A 38 0.41 -9.01 8.55
CA GLU A 38 -0.76 -8.15 8.75
C GLU A 38 -1.60 -8.01 7.45
N PRO A 39 -2.07 -9.13 6.88
CA PRO A 39 -2.62 -9.19 5.52
C PRO A 39 -3.94 -8.42 5.36
N THR A 40 -4.66 -8.15 6.46
CA THR A 40 -5.91 -7.39 6.44
C THR A 40 -5.71 -5.88 6.40
N SER A 41 -4.49 -5.38 6.67
CA SER A 41 -4.18 -3.96 6.76
C SER A 41 -3.42 -3.44 5.54
N THR A 42 -2.48 -4.21 5.00
CA THR A 42 -1.68 -3.79 3.84
C THR A 42 -1.30 -4.99 2.98
N GLY A 43 -1.24 -4.78 1.66
CA GLY A 43 -0.88 -5.82 0.72
C GLY A 43 -0.88 -5.36 -0.72
N ILE A 44 -0.46 -6.24 -1.63
CA ILE A 44 -0.28 -5.94 -3.06
C ILE A 44 -1.60 -5.62 -3.80
N GLY A 45 -2.74 -6.01 -3.23
CA GLY A 45 -4.07 -5.74 -3.78
C GLY A 45 -4.71 -4.44 -3.29
N GLY A 46 -4.01 -3.68 -2.45
CA GLY A 46 -4.49 -2.41 -1.91
C GLY A 46 -3.85 -1.19 -2.58
N ASP A 47 -3.91 -0.07 -1.86
CA ASP A 47 -3.34 1.21 -2.30
C ASP A 47 -2.01 1.49 -1.61
N CYS A 48 -1.20 2.35 -2.23
CA CYS A 48 0.04 2.85 -1.62
C CYS A 48 0.16 4.38 -1.76
N PHE A 49 0.46 5.03 -0.64
CA PHE A 49 0.87 6.43 -0.60
C PHE A 49 2.23 6.50 0.08
N CYS A 50 3.24 7.04 -0.60
CA CYS A 50 4.60 7.11 -0.09
C CYS A 50 5.14 8.53 -0.18
N LEU A 51 5.77 8.98 0.89
CA LEU A 51 6.59 10.19 0.90
C LEU A 51 8.06 9.76 0.97
N PHE A 52 8.85 10.19 -0.01
CA PHE A 52 10.27 9.87 -0.09
C PHE A 52 11.10 11.15 -0.15
N TYR A 53 11.95 11.35 0.85
CA TYR A 53 12.91 12.45 0.84
C TYR A 53 14.18 12.04 0.09
N ASP A 54 14.44 12.68 -1.05
CA ASP A 54 15.68 12.54 -1.79
C ASP A 54 16.70 13.54 -1.24
N ASN A 55 17.72 13.02 -0.55
CA ASN A 55 18.76 13.83 0.06
C ASN A 55 19.68 14.55 -0.95
N GLN A 56 19.83 14.02 -2.17
CA GLN A 56 20.64 14.66 -3.21
C GLN A 56 19.91 15.86 -3.78
N LYS A 57 18.59 15.72 -4.01
CA LYS A 57 17.74 16.79 -4.56
C LYS A 57 17.17 17.72 -3.50
N LYS A 58 17.36 17.40 -2.21
CA LYS A 58 16.79 18.12 -1.05
C LYS A 58 15.27 18.32 -1.19
N LYS A 59 14.58 17.32 -1.71
CA LYS A 59 13.16 17.39 -2.07
C LYS A 59 12.40 16.17 -1.58
N VAL A 60 11.17 16.40 -1.11
CA VAL A 60 10.20 15.32 -0.85
C VAL A 60 9.44 15.02 -2.15
N PHE A 61 9.40 13.74 -2.52
CA PHE A 61 8.55 13.20 -3.56
C PHE A 61 7.35 12.51 -2.93
N GLY A 62 6.18 12.66 -3.56
CA GLY A 62 5.00 11.89 -3.23
C GLY A 62 4.71 10.88 -4.34
N LEU A 63 4.51 9.63 -3.96
CA LEU A 63 3.94 8.60 -4.83
C LEU A 63 2.49 8.37 -4.40
N ASN A 64 1.57 8.60 -5.33
CA ASN A 64 0.20 8.13 -5.22
C ASN A 64 0.04 6.91 -6.13
N ALA A 65 -0.13 5.75 -5.52
CA ALA A 65 -0.46 4.49 -6.16
C ALA A 65 -1.79 3.94 -5.62
N SER A 66 -2.77 4.83 -5.39
CA SER A 66 -4.17 4.42 -5.27
C SER A 66 -4.64 3.90 -6.62
N GLY A 67 -5.22 2.70 -6.66
CA GLY A 67 -5.76 2.10 -7.87
C GLY A 67 -6.77 3.01 -8.58
N ARG A 68 -6.98 2.78 -9.88
CA ARG A 68 -8.05 3.46 -10.62
C ARG A 68 -9.34 2.66 -10.52
N ALA A 69 -10.48 3.35 -10.53
CA ALA A 69 -11.75 2.71 -10.77
C ALA A 69 -11.73 1.92 -12.10
N PRO A 70 -12.41 0.76 -12.19
CA PRO A 70 -12.53 0.01 -13.44
C PRO A 70 -13.08 0.87 -14.57
N ALA A 71 -12.56 0.71 -15.79
CA ALA A 71 -12.91 1.57 -16.94
C ALA A 71 -14.42 1.57 -17.28
N ASP A 72 -15.09 0.43 -17.10
CA ASP A 72 -16.51 0.25 -17.38
C ASP A 72 -17.41 0.50 -16.16
N LEU A 73 -16.86 0.96 -15.03
CA LEU A 73 -17.64 1.27 -13.84
C LEU A 73 -18.27 2.66 -14.00
N ASN A 74 -19.59 2.74 -13.99
CA ASN A 74 -20.35 3.98 -14.09
C ASN A 74 -21.63 3.90 -13.23
N ILE A 75 -22.29 5.04 -13.04
CA ILE A 75 -23.49 5.15 -12.19
C ILE A 75 -24.62 4.26 -12.68
N GLU A 76 -24.85 4.17 -13.99
CA GLU A 76 -25.89 3.33 -14.57
C GLU A 76 -25.67 1.85 -14.25
N LYS A 77 -24.42 1.38 -14.35
CA LYS A 77 -24.03 0.00 -14.01
C LYS A 77 -24.22 -0.29 -12.52
N LEU A 78 -23.90 0.65 -11.64
CA LEU A 78 -24.13 0.52 -10.20
C LEU A 78 -25.64 0.45 -9.87
N ASN A 79 -26.45 1.31 -10.49
CA ASN A 79 -27.90 1.32 -10.32
C ASN A 79 -28.53 0.00 -10.81
N ASN A 80 -28.07 -0.53 -11.95
CA ASN A 80 -28.54 -1.83 -12.47
C ASN A 80 -28.18 -3.00 -11.55
N LEU A 81 -27.15 -2.86 -10.71
CA LEU A 81 -26.77 -3.82 -9.67
C LEU A 81 -27.47 -3.55 -8.32
N ASN A 82 -28.36 -2.55 -8.25
CA ASN A 82 -29.02 -2.07 -7.03
C ASN A 82 -28.04 -1.62 -5.93
N ILE A 83 -26.91 -1.01 -6.32
CA ILE A 83 -25.89 -0.47 -5.42
C ILE A 83 -26.08 1.04 -5.33
N GLU A 84 -26.86 1.50 -4.35
CA GLU A 84 -27.25 2.92 -4.25
C GLU A 84 -26.73 3.60 -2.98
N ASN A 85 -26.79 2.93 -1.82
CA ASN A 85 -26.58 3.56 -0.50
C ASN A 85 -25.62 2.79 0.41
N SER A 86 -25.05 1.69 -0.07
CA SER A 86 -24.07 0.90 0.69
C SER A 86 -23.11 0.19 -0.25
N LEU A 87 -21.88 0.00 0.20
CA LEU A 87 -20.91 -0.83 -0.50
C LEU A 87 -21.26 -2.31 -0.28
N PRO A 88 -21.39 -3.12 -1.34
CA PRO A 88 -21.65 -4.54 -1.20
C PRO A 88 -20.47 -5.25 -0.52
N THR A 89 -20.76 -6.14 0.43
CA THR A 89 -19.74 -6.81 1.26
C THR A 89 -19.03 -7.99 0.56
N LEU A 90 -19.52 -8.41 -0.62
CA LEU A 90 -19.05 -9.60 -1.34
C LEU A 90 -18.79 -9.35 -2.83
N ASN A 91 -18.63 -8.10 -3.26
CA ASN A 91 -18.35 -7.77 -4.66
C ASN A 91 -16.93 -7.22 -4.82
N VAL A 92 -16.13 -7.87 -5.68
CA VAL A 92 -14.74 -7.49 -5.97
C VAL A 92 -14.60 -6.38 -7.02
N HIS A 93 -15.72 -5.93 -7.61
CA HIS A 93 -15.77 -4.94 -8.69
C HIS A 93 -16.38 -3.59 -8.27
N THR A 94 -16.60 -3.39 -6.97
CA THR A 94 -16.84 -2.09 -6.33
C THR A 94 -15.69 -1.77 -5.41
#